data_AF-A0A7J6B8Q7-F1
#
_entry.id   AF-A0A7J6B8Q7-F1
#
_cell.length_a   1.000
_cell.length_b   1.000
_cell.length_c   1.000
_cell.angle_alpha   90.00
_cell.angle_beta   90.00
_cell.angle_gamma   90.00
#
_symmetry.space_group_name_H-M   'P 1'
#
loop_
_entity.id
_entity.type
_entity.pdbx_description
1 polymer ?
#
loop_
_entity_poly.entity_id
_entity_poly.type
_entity_poly.pdbx_seq_one_letter_code
_entity_poly.pdbx_strand_id
1 'polypeptide(L)'
;MIFECSCGFRPFLHNLQPVQWTSKVRNKGPKDIMAVEDMNGEVRFSNHLPYPNNLSSTLLEPLECLLQLMLKWDPVQRGGIIHPDTKQPQCFAQLDQILNMKVVHILNMTTTGVHSFRLSPEETLHSLQQSIENMTKIEQGNQELLQETGVMLDPRKPAAQCVLDGVRGWDSYIVYLFDKSLTKYTGPFTARPLPESVNFIVRETKTQLPLNALKKVWGEAVSYICGLREDYSRLFQGQRAAMLSLLRYNTNLTRYKNLMFSCSQQLKAKLDFFKSSIQYDLEKYSDQMQYGISSEKMLKAWQENEEKAAAFGQVAEIGHLDEEIMALHSEIVELQRSPYARRQGDVMEQLEEKAIELYKQLKAKCKMNDSQHGYSDSSEMVKVIVQTVQNQDKVLKDLYAHLSKILQSKQKIIELFPKIEKTLENIKEADGTVMQMQMKRQREFWHLLKIACAQNTTRSQSTDVSSSLSVWPQHPQQPCSSRLPLSLPAPHDTETLNQLLEENQKYLSQLTSLLQETVEEKSESIMDQDWSWTKYESLFAKLQPL
;
A
#
# COMPACT_ATOMS: atom_id res chain seq x y z
N MET A 1 41.78 4.12 15.15
CA MET A 1 41.07 3.80 13.89
C MET A 1 39.57 3.84 14.07
N ILE A 2 38.91 2.91 14.79
CA ILE A 2 37.44 2.90 14.95
C ILE A 2 36.88 4.29 15.31
N PHE A 3 37.38 4.92 16.39
CA PHE A 3 37.00 6.28 16.78
C PHE A 3 37.15 7.31 15.64
N GLU A 4 38.27 7.28 14.92
CA GLU A 4 38.55 8.23 13.85
C GLU A 4 37.64 8.01 12.63
N CYS A 5 37.27 6.76 12.34
CA CYS A 5 36.28 6.45 11.32
C CYS A 5 34.87 6.95 11.72
N SER A 6 34.53 6.93 13.01
CA SER A 6 33.24 7.40 13.51
C SER A 6 33.13 8.92 13.60
N CYS A 7 34.23 9.62 13.92
CA CYS A 7 34.21 11.05 14.27
C CYS A 7 35.04 11.94 13.33
N GLY A 8 35.84 11.36 12.43
CA GLY A 8 36.68 12.10 11.49
C GLY A 8 37.98 12.67 12.07
N PHE A 9 38.30 12.40 13.33
CA PHE A 9 39.56 12.81 13.98
C PHE A 9 40.01 11.79 15.04
N ARG A 10 41.28 11.87 15.45
CA ARG A 10 41.86 10.94 16.43
C ARG A 10 41.41 11.23 17.86
N PRO A 11 41.23 10.21 18.72
CA PRO A 11 40.60 10.33 20.04
C PRO A 11 41.31 11.26 21.02
N PHE A 12 42.64 11.32 21.01
CA PHE A 12 43.42 12.06 22.01
C PHE A 12 44.36 13.06 21.35
N LEU A 13 44.07 14.36 21.47
CA LEU A 13 44.98 15.52 21.25
C LEU A 13 46.03 15.37 20.14
N HIS A 14 45.60 14.99 18.93
CA HIS A 14 46.49 14.54 17.85
C HIS A 14 47.44 15.59 17.26
N ASN A 15 47.24 16.86 17.57
CA ASN A 15 48.10 17.95 17.12
C ASN A 15 49.31 18.20 18.04
N LEU A 16 49.36 17.55 19.21
CA LEU A 16 50.44 17.73 20.18
C LEU A 16 51.65 16.85 19.89
N GLN A 17 52.83 17.35 20.25
CA GLN A 17 54.06 16.56 20.21
C GLN A 17 54.02 15.43 21.26
N PRO A 18 54.72 14.29 21.04
CA PRO A 18 54.60 13.11 21.90
C PRO A 18 54.79 13.34 23.40
N VAL A 19 55.72 14.22 23.80
CA VAL A 19 55.99 14.52 25.22
C VAL A 19 54.82 15.28 25.86
N GLN A 20 54.33 16.33 25.19
CA GLN A 20 53.17 17.13 25.63
C GLN A 20 51.88 16.31 25.60
N TRP A 21 51.76 15.43 24.60
CA TRP A 21 50.64 14.50 24.48
C TRP A 21 50.61 13.53 25.66
N THR A 22 51.75 12.92 25.98
CA THR A 22 51.87 11.95 27.08
C THR A 22 51.58 12.61 28.43
N SER A 23 52.08 13.81 28.67
CA SER A 23 51.85 14.51 29.95
C SER A 23 50.39 14.87 30.18
N LYS A 24 49.64 15.22 29.12
CA LYS A 24 48.21 15.52 29.19
C LYS A 24 47.37 14.22 29.25
N VAL A 25 47.57 13.28 28.32
CA VAL A 25 46.69 12.11 28.12
C VAL A 25 46.89 11.03 29.19
N ARG A 26 48.04 10.97 29.87
CA ARG A 26 48.26 10.04 31.00
C ARG A 26 47.24 10.22 32.13
N ASN A 27 46.65 11.40 32.26
CA ASN A 27 45.65 11.71 33.29
C ASN A 27 44.23 11.26 32.92
N LYS A 28 44.04 10.57 31.77
CA LYS A 28 42.72 10.10 31.37
C LYS A 28 42.14 9.13 32.39
N GLY A 29 40.83 9.23 32.59
CA GLY A 29 40.04 8.28 33.34
C GLY A 29 39.94 6.90 32.67
N PRO A 30 39.47 5.88 33.42
CA PRO A 30 39.37 4.51 32.94
C PRO A 30 38.36 4.32 31.80
N LYS A 31 37.33 5.17 31.73
CA LYS A 31 36.28 5.16 30.70
C LYS A 31 36.44 6.25 29.64
N ASP A 32 37.48 7.08 29.73
CA ASP A 32 37.65 8.17 28.77
C ASP A 32 38.14 7.62 27.43
N ILE A 33 37.36 7.89 26.40
CA ILE A 33 37.60 7.47 25.01
C ILE A 33 38.10 8.62 24.14
N MET A 34 38.00 9.87 24.62
CA MET A 34 38.52 11.03 23.92
C MET A 34 39.04 12.12 24.86
N ALA A 35 39.90 12.98 24.32
CA ALA A 35 40.33 14.23 24.93
C ALA A 35 40.43 15.32 23.87
N VAL A 36 39.77 16.44 24.09
CA VAL A 36 39.78 17.62 23.22
C VAL A 36 40.24 18.85 23.99
N GLU A 37 40.94 19.74 23.30
CA GLU A 37 41.30 21.06 23.82
C GLU A 37 40.19 22.04 23.42
N ASP A 38 39.62 22.73 24.39
CA ASP A 38 38.61 23.75 24.12
C ASP A 38 39.25 25.06 23.61
N MET A 39 38.43 26.07 23.30
CA MET A 39 38.92 27.34 22.77
C MET A 39 39.80 28.11 23.76
N ASN A 40 39.76 27.78 25.06
CA ASN A 40 40.58 28.38 26.10
C ASN A 40 41.91 27.64 26.31
N GLY A 41 42.13 26.53 25.59
CA GLY A 41 43.32 25.69 25.76
C GLY A 41 43.17 24.65 26.89
N GLU A 42 41.98 24.50 27.48
CA GLU A 42 41.74 23.52 28.53
C GLU A 42 41.43 22.15 27.93
N VAL A 43 42.01 21.11 28.52
CA VAL A 43 41.79 19.73 28.08
C VAL A 43 40.54 19.17 28.76
N ARG A 44 39.56 18.77 27.96
CA ARG A 44 38.35 18.08 28.41
C ARG A 44 38.39 16.63 27.97
N PHE A 45 38.24 15.73 28.94
CA PHE A 45 38.07 14.29 28.69
C PHE A 45 36.60 13.94 28.59
N SER A 46 36.28 12.94 27.77
CA SER A 46 34.91 12.43 27.63
C SER A 46 34.91 10.92 27.45
N ASN A 47 33.89 10.30 28.02
CA ASN A 47 33.52 8.89 27.89
C ASN A 47 32.50 8.64 26.76
N HIS A 48 32.02 9.70 26.11
CA HIS A 48 31.03 9.66 25.03
C HIS A 48 31.62 10.07 23.69
N LEU A 49 31.06 9.50 22.62
CA LEU A 49 31.37 9.89 21.25
C LEU A 49 30.88 11.33 20.99
N PRO A 50 31.69 12.18 20.35
CA PRO A 50 31.30 13.55 20.05
C PRO A 50 30.20 13.59 18.98
N TYR A 51 29.35 14.60 19.06
CA TYR A 51 28.48 15.03 17.97
C TYR A 51 29.22 16.08 17.12
N PRO A 52 29.09 16.07 15.78
CA PRO A 52 28.29 15.16 14.95
C PRO A 52 28.97 13.81 14.67
N ASN A 53 28.16 12.76 14.56
CA ASN A 53 28.55 11.45 14.01
C ASN A 53 27.35 10.83 13.27
N ASN A 54 27.60 9.81 12.46
CA ASN A 54 26.59 9.17 11.60
C ASN A 54 26.08 7.83 12.16
N LEU A 55 26.28 7.57 13.45
CA LEU A 55 25.85 6.31 14.07
C LEU A 55 24.42 6.44 14.56
N SER A 56 23.64 5.37 14.45
CA SER A 56 22.32 5.30 15.06
C SER A 56 22.40 5.30 16.58
N SER A 57 21.35 5.79 17.25
CA SER A 57 21.30 5.90 18.72
C SER A 57 21.55 4.56 19.43
N THR A 58 21.12 3.45 18.81
CA THR A 58 21.29 2.09 19.33
C THR A 58 22.74 1.60 19.30
N LEU A 59 23.60 2.21 18.48
CA LEU A 59 25.01 1.83 18.32
C LEU A 59 25.97 2.66 19.15
N LEU A 60 25.56 3.84 19.62
CA LEU A 60 26.41 4.74 20.39
C LEU A 60 26.96 4.05 21.64
N GLU A 61 26.08 3.58 22.53
CA GLU A 61 26.51 2.95 23.79
C GLU A 61 27.34 1.68 23.58
N PRO A 62 26.96 0.71 22.72
CA PRO A 62 27.80 -0.45 22.44
C PRO A 62 29.19 -0.08 21.91
N LEU A 63 29.26 0.89 20.99
CA LEU A 63 30.53 1.30 20.40
C LEU A 63 31.40 2.08 21.40
N GLU A 64 30.80 2.93 22.24
CA GLU A 64 31.48 3.60 23.34
C GLU A 64 32.07 2.57 24.31
N CYS A 65 31.32 1.53 24.68
CA CYS A 65 31.82 0.45 25.54
C CYS A 65 32.99 -0.30 24.90
N LEU A 66 32.92 -0.62 23.61
CA LEU A 66 34.04 -1.23 22.88
C LEU A 66 35.27 -0.33 22.87
N LEU A 67 35.09 0.97 22.60
CA LEU A 67 36.17 1.95 22.59
C LEU A 67 36.81 2.10 23.99
N GLN A 68 36.03 2.02 25.07
CA GLN A 68 36.55 2.04 26.43
C GLN A 68 37.52 0.88 26.69
N LEU A 69 37.24 -0.33 26.17
CA LEU A 69 38.16 -1.47 26.27
C LEU A 69 39.42 -1.29 25.41
N MET A 70 39.25 -0.77 24.20
CA MET A 70 40.33 -0.66 23.21
C MET A 70 41.27 0.52 23.47
N LEU A 71 40.76 1.61 24.06
CA LEU A 71 41.50 2.84 24.35
C LEU A 71 41.97 2.93 25.81
N LYS A 72 42.04 1.80 26.53
CA LYS A 72 42.66 1.76 27.87
C LYS A 72 44.14 2.12 27.80
N TRP A 73 44.58 2.92 28.78
CA TRP A 73 45.97 3.32 28.94
C TRP A 73 46.85 2.12 29.33
N ASP A 74 46.41 1.36 30.33
CA ASP A 74 47.10 0.16 30.82
C ASP A 74 47.19 -0.91 29.71
N PRO A 75 48.41 -1.32 29.30
CA PRO A 75 48.61 -2.29 28.24
C PRO A 75 48.11 -3.70 28.59
N VAL A 76 48.08 -4.08 29.87
CA VAL A 76 47.66 -5.42 30.33
C VAL A 76 46.15 -5.53 30.37
N GLN A 77 45.46 -4.46 30.77
CA GLN A 77 43.99 -4.43 30.83
C GLN A 77 43.31 -4.10 29.49
N ARG A 78 44.07 -3.65 28.49
CA ARG A 78 43.54 -3.27 27.18
C ARG A 78 42.95 -4.48 26.48
N GLY A 79 41.75 -4.32 25.93
CA GLY A 79 40.99 -5.42 25.32
C GLY A 79 40.13 -6.22 26.30
N GLY A 80 40.21 -5.93 27.60
CA GLY A 80 39.38 -6.56 28.63
C GLY A 80 39.86 -7.95 29.06
N ILE A 81 39.00 -8.68 29.76
CA ILE A 81 39.30 -10.02 30.29
C ILE A 81 39.29 -11.03 29.13
N ILE A 82 40.13 -12.07 29.19
CA ILE A 82 40.10 -13.18 28.24
C ILE A 82 39.05 -14.19 28.74
N HIS A 83 38.06 -14.50 27.91
CA HIS A 83 37.04 -15.48 28.27
C HIS A 83 37.65 -16.89 28.37
N PRO A 84 37.41 -17.63 29.47
CA PRO A 84 38.05 -18.93 29.70
C PRO A 84 37.63 -19.98 28.67
N ASP A 85 36.37 -19.94 28.21
CA ASP A 85 35.81 -20.94 27.32
C ASP A 85 36.23 -20.74 25.85
N THR A 86 36.18 -19.50 25.37
CA THR A 86 36.47 -19.17 23.95
C THR A 86 37.93 -18.77 23.71
N LYS A 87 38.72 -18.53 24.78
CA LYS A 87 40.06 -17.93 24.75
C LYS A 87 40.13 -16.59 24.00
N GLN A 88 38.98 -15.93 23.81
CA GLN A 88 38.86 -14.69 23.07
C GLN A 88 38.90 -13.50 24.05
N PRO A 89 39.68 -12.43 23.76
CA PRO A 89 39.57 -11.17 24.48
C PRO A 89 38.16 -10.57 24.40
N GLN A 90 37.69 -9.99 25.51
CA GLN A 90 36.36 -9.39 25.63
C GLN A 90 36.04 -8.37 24.54
N CYS A 91 37.02 -7.59 24.07
CA CYS A 91 36.80 -6.61 23.00
C CYS A 91 36.35 -7.23 21.68
N PHE A 92 36.84 -8.42 21.32
CA PHE A 92 36.39 -9.10 20.10
C PHE A 92 35.01 -9.72 20.27
N ALA A 93 34.70 -10.27 21.44
CA ALA A 93 33.35 -10.74 21.75
C ALA A 93 32.32 -9.60 21.68
N GLN A 94 32.66 -8.41 22.19
CA GLN A 94 31.80 -7.22 22.05
C GLN A 94 31.69 -6.75 20.59
N LEU A 95 32.77 -6.78 19.82
CA LEU A 95 32.73 -6.44 18.40
C LEU A 95 31.82 -7.41 17.63
N ASP A 96 31.92 -8.72 17.90
CA ASP A 96 31.06 -9.75 17.30
C ASP A 96 29.59 -9.52 17.69
N GLN A 97 29.32 -9.17 18.95
CA GLN A 97 27.96 -8.81 19.38
C GLN A 97 27.41 -7.61 18.63
N ILE A 98 28.22 -6.55 18.46
CA ILE A 98 27.83 -5.36 17.70
C ILE A 98 27.55 -5.77 16.26
N LEU A 99 28.49 -6.40 15.55
CA LEU A 99 28.33 -6.76 14.14
C LEU A 99 27.13 -7.67 13.85
N ASN A 100 26.70 -8.47 14.83
CA ASN A 100 25.53 -9.34 14.73
C ASN A 100 24.21 -8.67 15.16
N MET A 101 24.23 -7.40 15.58
CA MET A 101 23.01 -6.66 15.90
C MET A 101 22.11 -6.53 14.68
N LYS A 102 20.82 -6.78 14.89
CA LYS A 102 19.77 -6.42 13.94
C LYS A 102 19.11 -5.15 14.45
N VAL A 103 19.23 -4.07 13.70
CA VAL A 103 18.65 -2.77 14.04
C VAL A 103 17.66 -2.39 12.95
N VAL A 104 16.46 -1.99 13.35
CA VAL A 104 15.45 -1.43 12.45
C VAL A 104 15.37 0.08 12.65
N HIS A 105 15.30 0.81 11.55
CA HIS A 105 15.11 2.26 11.53
C HIS A 105 13.69 2.60 11.09
N ILE A 106 12.96 3.30 11.95
CA ILE A 106 11.59 3.75 11.72
C ILE A 106 11.61 5.28 11.58
N LEU A 107 11.33 5.80 10.39
CA LEU A 107 11.11 7.23 10.17
C LEU A 107 9.66 7.57 10.49
N ASN A 108 9.46 8.33 11.56
CA ASN A 108 8.14 8.85 11.94
C ASN A 108 7.77 10.03 11.04
N MET A 109 6.80 9.82 10.15
CA MET A 109 6.37 10.84 9.21
C MET A 109 5.58 11.97 9.87
N THR A 110 5.10 11.80 11.11
CA THR A 110 4.44 12.86 11.88
C THR A 110 5.45 13.84 12.48
N THR A 111 6.61 13.35 12.96
CA THR A 111 7.59 14.16 13.70
C THR A 111 8.92 14.36 12.97
N THR A 112 9.11 13.78 11.77
CA THR A 112 10.38 13.71 11.00
C THR A 112 11.55 13.01 11.71
N GLY A 113 11.34 12.41 12.88
CA GLY A 113 12.39 11.73 13.65
C GLY A 113 12.61 10.29 13.23
N VAL A 114 13.86 9.83 13.24
CA VAL A 114 14.21 8.41 13.04
C VAL A 114 14.39 7.74 14.41
N HIS A 115 13.59 6.70 14.65
CA HIS A 115 13.69 5.86 15.84
C HIS A 115 14.37 4.54 15.47
N SER A 116 15.39 4.14 16.24
CA SER A 116 16.16 2.93 15.99
C SER A 116 15.91 1.90 17.08
N PHE A 117 15.52 0.69 16.71
CA PHE A 117 15.19 -0.38 17.64
C PHE A 117 16.09 -1.59 17.37
N ARG A 118 16.69 -2.14 18.44
CA ARG A 118 17.40 -3.41 18.38
C ARG A 118 16.37 -4.53 18.39
N LEU A 119 16.40 -5.37 17.36
CA LEU A 119 15.51 -6.52 17.25
C LEU A 119 16.11 -7.75 17.94
N SER A 120 15.25 -8.50 18.62
CA SER A 120 15.56 -9.86 19.05
C SER A 120 15.25 -10.87 17.94
N PRO A 121 15.94 -12.03 17.87
CA PRO A 121 15.75 -13.01 16.78
C PRO A 121 14.30 -13.49 16.60
N GLU A 122 13.57 -13.66 17.70
CA GLU A 122 12.18 -14.16 17.72
C GLU A 122 11.15 -13.05 17.92
N GLU A 123 11.52 -11.78 17.69
CA GLU A 123 10.63 -10.66 17.94
C GLU A 123 9.49 -10.59 16.92
N THR A 124 8.25 -10.51 17.41
CA THR A 124 7.06 -10.35 16.58
C THR A 124 6.88 -8.90 16.14
N LEU A 125 6.19 -8.66 15.01
CA LEU A 125 5.87 -7.29 14.60
C LEU A 125 5.05 -6.55 15.67
N HIS A 126 4.17 -7.26 16.39
CA HIS A 126 3.36 -6.69 17.46
C HIS A 126 4.21 -6.14 18.62
N SER A 127 5.24 -6.88 19.05
CA SER A 127 6.20 -6.40 20.06
C SER A 127 6.93 -5.12 19.61
N LEU A 128 7.35 -5.09 18.34
CA LEU A 128 7.96 -3.90 17.76
C LEU A 128 6.96 -2.73 17.73
N GLN A 129 5.71 -2.95 17.33
CA GLN A 129 4.66 -1.93 17.32
C GLN A 129 4.38 -1.38 18.72
N GLN A 130 4.42 -2.20 19.76
CA GLN A 130 4.32 -1.75 21.15
C GLN A 130 5.51 -0.86 21.55
N SER A 131 6.72 -1.23 21.12
CA SER A 131 7.92 -0.40 21.34
C SER A 131 7.84 0.94 20.59
N ILE A 132 7.31 0.93 19.37
CA ILE A 132 7.04 2.14 18.58
C ILE A 132 5.99 3.00 19.26
N GLU A 133 4.90 2.42 19.79
CA GLU A 133 3.85 3.13 20.53
C GLU A 133 4.42 3.82 21.77
N ASN A 134 5.26 3.12 22.54
CA ASN A 134 5.90 3.70 23.73
C ASN A 134 6.73 4.94 23.40
N MET A 135 7.43 4.93 22.27
CA MET A 135 8.32 6.01 21.83
C MET A 135 7.59 7.16 21.10
N THR A 136 6.62 6.84 20.24
CA THR A 136 5.96 7.79 19.34
C THR A 136 4.58 8.25 19.81
N LYS A 137 3.98 7.52 20.75
CA LYS A 137 2.60 7.68 21.23
C LYS A 137 1.50 7.43 20.19
N ILE A 138 1.86 6.83 19.04
CA ILE A 138 0.89 6.39 18.03
C ILE A 138 0.41 4.98 18.43
N GLU A 139 -0.90 4.87 18.69
CA GLU A 139 -1.53 3.59 19.06
C GLU A 139 -1.33 2.52 17.99
N GLN A 140 -1.15 1.27 18.41
CA GLN A 140 -0.83 0.16 17.49
C GLN A 140 -1.82 0.01 16.32
N GLY A 141 -3.13 0.20 16.56
CA GLY A 141 -4.14 0.14 15.50
C GLY A 141 -3.98 1.24 14.44
N ASN A 142 -3.45 2.39 14.86
CA ASN A 142 -3.23 3.57 14.03
C ASN A 142 -1.84 3.58 13.37
N GLN A 143 -0.94 2.66 13.73
CA GLN A 143 0.36 2.54 13.07
C GLN A 143 0.19 1.94 11.67
N GLU A 144 0.57 2.70 10.66
CA GLU A 144 0.79 2.22 9.30
C GLU A 144 2.28 2.23 8.98
N LEU A 145 2.87 1.04 8.92
CA LEU A 145 4.30 0.84 8.66
C LEU A 145 4.51 0.45 7.20
N LEU A 146 5.08 1.36 6.41
CA LEU A 146 5.34 1.17 4.98
C LEU A 146 6.82 0.93 4.71
N GLN A 147 7.10 -0.01 3.82
CA GLN A 147 8.40 -0.15 3.17
C GLN A 147 8.57 0.90 2.06
N GLU A 148 9.80 1.11 1.57
CA GLU A 148 10.08 1.99 0.42
C GLU A 148 9.25 1.68 -0.84
N THR A 149 8.86 0.42 -0.99
CA THR A 149 8.00 -0.08 -2.07
C THR A 149 6.51 0.25 -1.86
N GLY A 150 6.15 0.96 -0.78
CA GLY A 150 4.79 1.27 -0.35
C GLY A 150 4.01 0.08 0.20
N VAL A 151 4.68 -1.06 0.46
CA VAL A 151 4.05 -2.29 1.00
C VAL A 151 3.90 -2.11 2.51
N MET A 152 2.72 -2.42 3.05
CA MET A 152 2.56 -2.52 4.50
C MET A 152 3.30 -3.74 5.02
N LEU A 153 3.95 -3.61 6.17
CA LEU A 153 4.52 -4.77 6.86
C LEU A 153 3.44 -5.83 7.14
N ASP A 154 3.81 -7.10 7.00
CA ASP A 154 2.90 -8.23 7.20
C ASP A 154 2.83 -8.55 8.71
N PRO A 155 1.66 -8.41 9.37
CA PRO A 155 1.51 -8.72 10.79
C PRO A 155 1.79 -10.18 11.15
N ARG A 156 1.77 -11.09 10.16
CA ARG A 156 1.99 -12.52 10.35
C ARG A 156 3.47 -12.89 10.31
N LYS A 157 4.34 -11.98 9.85
CA LYS A 157 5.79 -12.18 9.77
C LYS A 157 6.50 -11.58 10.99
N PRO A 158 7.67 -12.10 11.37
CA PRO A 158 8.46 -11.53 12.45
C PRO A 158 8.92 -10.10 12.13
N ALA A 159 9.33 -9.36 13.16
CA ALA A 159 9.86 -7.99 13.03
C ALA A 159 11.12 -7.94 12.15
N ALA A 160 11.86 -9.05 12.05
CA ALA A 160 13.02 -9.21 11.19
C ALA A 160 12.76 -8.88 9.70
N GLN A 161 11.49 -8.90 9.24
CA GLN A 161 11.11 -8.45 7.89
C GLN A 161 11.48 -6.99 7.59
N CYS A 162 11.74 -6.19 8.63
CA CYS A 162 12.13 -4.79 8.50
C CYS A 162 13.64 -4.60 8.27
N VAL A 163 14.42 -5.68 8.27
CA VAL A 163 15.87 -5.64 8.16
C VAL A 163 16.29 -6.51 6.98
N LEU A 164 17.26 -6.05 6.18
CA LEU A 164 17.86 -6.85 5.12
C LEU A 164 19.06 -7.63 5.67
N ASP A 165 19.19 -8.90 5.27
CA ASP A 165 20.37 -9.69 5.60
C ASP A 165 21.58 -9.24 4.75
N GLY A 166 22.66 -8.82 5.42
CA GLY A 166 23.94 -8.49 4.81
C GLY A 166 24.61 -7.22 5.35
N VAL A 167 25.89 -7.01 4.98
CA VAL A 167 26.74 -5.90 5.47
C VAL A 167 26.26 -4.52 4.99
N ARG A 168 25.46 -4.45 3.91
CA ARG A 168 24.87 -3.20 3.41
C ARG A 168 23.59 -2.78 4.17
N GLY A 169 23.12 -3.59 5.13
CA GLY A 169 21.77 -3.49 5.70
C GLY A 169 21.59 -2.57 6.91
N TRP A 170 22.66 -2.00 7.48
CA TRP A 170 22.55 -1.27 8.75
C TRP A 170 21.82 0.08 8.61
N ASP A 171 22.23 0.95 7.67
CA ASP A 171 21.60 2.28 7.51
C ASP A 171 20.82 2.45 6.19
N SER A 172 20.77 1.41 5.35
CA SER A 172 20.21 1.53 4.00
C SER A 172 18.70 1.33 3.93
N TYR A 173 18.09 0.70 4.94
CA TYR A 173 16.68 0.34 4.91
C TYR A 173 15.90 1.03 6.02
N ILE A 174 14.88 1.81 5.62
CA ILE A 174 14.04 2.57 6.52
C ILE A 174 12.59 2.15 6.31
N VAL A 175 11.88 1.92 7.41
CA VAL A 175 10.43 1.77 7.41
C VAL A 175 9.80 3.11 7.76
N TYR A 176 8.76 3.49 7.03
CA TYR A 176 8.05 4.75 7.19
C TYR A 176 6.80 4.54 8.03
N LEU A 177 6.72 5.20 9.18
CA LEU A 177 5.57 5.17 10.06
C LEU A 177 4.63 6.33 9.74
N PHE A 178 3.39 6.00 9.40
CA PHE A 178 2.27 6.91 9.24
C PHE A 178 1.24 6.67 10.35
N ASP A 179 0.56 7.73 10.76
CA ASP A 179 -0.54 7.67 11.71
C ASP A 179 -1.87 7.70 10.94
N LYS A 180 -2.61 6.58 10.97
CA LYS A 180 -3.91 6.44 10.28
C LYS A 180 -4.98 7.38 10.83
N SER A 181 -4.82 7.87 12.05
CA SER A 181 -5.78 8.82 12.65
C SER A 181 -5.65 10.24 12.06
N LEU A 182 -4.58 10.51 11.31
CA LEU A 182 -4.25 11.83 10.78
C LEU A 182 -4.25 11.84 9.25
N THR A 183 -4.91 12.86 8.68
CA THR A 183 -4.90 13.15 7.24
C THR A 183 -4.06 14.37 6.87
N LYS A 184 -3.50 15.05 7.88
CA LYS A 184 -2.66 16.23 7.72
C LYS A 184 -1.66 16.31 8.88
N TYR A 185 -0.40 16.51 8.54
CA TYR A 185 0.66 16.73 9.52
C TYR A 185 1.02 18.22 9.57
N THR A 186 0.99 18.80 10.77
CA THR A 186 1.28 20.23 10.98
C THR A 186 2.55 20.48 11.79
N GLY A 187 3.20 19.40 12.25
CA GLY A 187 4.33 19.46 13.17
C GLY A 187 3.89 19.42 14.64
N PRO A 188 4.83 19.63 15.58
CA PRO A 188 6.20 20.06 15.35
C PRO A 188 7.07 19.00 14.67
N PHE A 189 7.90 19.43 13.71
CA PHE A 189 8.89 18.58 13.07
C PHE A 189 10.22 18.65 13.84
N THR A 190 10.91 17.53 13.95
CA THR A 190 12.18 17.42 14.66
C THR A 190 13.28 18.03 13.80
N ALA A 191 13.82 19.16 14.23
CA ALA A 191 14.95 19.80 13.58
C ALA A 191 16.26 19.08 13.92
N ARG A 192 17.17 18.99 12.94
CA ARG A 192 18.53 18.52 13.19
C ARG A 192 19.25 19.52 14.10
N PRO A 193 19.86 19.08 15.21
CA PRO A 193 20.58 20.00 16.09
C PRO A 193 21.81 20.56 15.38
N LEU A 194 22.01 21.87 15.47
CA LEU A 194 23.21 22.52 14.94
C LEU A 194 24.39 22.25 15.89
N PRO A 195 25.54 21.72 15.41
CA PRO A 195 26.72 21.54 16.25
C PRO A 195 27.13 22.84 16.94
N GLU A 196 27.61 22.79 18.19
CA GLU A 196 27.95 23.99 18.98
C GLU A 196 28.97 24.88 18.28
N SER A 197 29.97 24.27 17.64
CA SER A 197 31.02 24.98 16.91
C SER A 197 30.47 25.70 15.67
N VAL A 198 29.49 25.09 15.00
CA VAL A 198 28.80 25.66 13.84
C VAL A 198 27.85 26.78 14.29
N ASN A 199 27.13 26.59 15.40
CA ASN A 199 26.29 27.62 16.00
C ASN A 199 27.12 28.86 16.40
N PHE A 200 28.35 28.66 16.90
CA PHE A 200 29.27 29.76 17.19
C PHE A 200 29.57 30.60 15.94
N ILE A 201 29.97 29.99 14.83
CA ILE A 201 30.28 30.76 13.60
C ILE A 201 29.04 31.38 12.96
N VAL A 202 27.84 30.82 13.17
CA VAL A 202 26.59 31.42 12.68
C VAL A 202 26.23 32.69 13.47
N ARG A 203 26.53 32.72 14.78
CA ARG A 203 26.34 33.92 15.62
C ARG A 203 27.42 34.97 15.38
N GLU A 204 28.67 34.52 15.28
CA GLU A 204 29.87 35.35 15.19
C GLU A 204 30.48 35.31 13.77
N THR A 205 29.65 35.53 12.75
CA THR A 205 29.96 35.29 11.32
C THR A 205 31.27 35.91 10.81
N LYS A 206 31.61 37.12 11.28
CA LYS A 206 32.78 37.89 10.82
C LYS A 206 34.04 37.66 11.67
N THR A 207 33.96 36.82 12.69
CA THR A 207 35.09 36.56 13.59
C THR A 207 36.20 35.83 12.84
N GLN A 208 37.41 36.39 12.93
CA GLN A 208 38.60 35.82 12.31
C GLN A 208 39.11 34.65 13.16
N LEU A 209 39.10 33.45 12.61
CA LEU A 209 39.54 32.23 13.29
C LEU A 209 40.76 31.62 12.59
N PRO A 210 41.65 30.94 13.32
CA PRO A 210 42.77 30.22 12.71
C PRO A 210 42.27 29.19 11.70
N LEU A 211 42.96 29.05 10.57
CA LEU A 211 42.56 28.12 9.50
C LEU A 211 42.38 26.67 9.99
N ASN A 212 43.19 26.21 10.96
CA ASN A 212 43.07 24.87 11.55
C ASN A 212 41.78 24.68 12.35
N ALA A 213 41.33 25.72 13.07
CA ALA A 213 40.05 25.70 13.78
C ALA A 213 38.89 25.72 12.79
N LEU A 214 38.96 26.58 11.76
CA LEU A 214 37.97 26.64 10.69
C LEU A 214 37.84 25.31 9.94
N LYS A 215 38.94 24.59 9.71
CA LYS A 215 38.90 23.28 9.03
C LYS A 215 38.00 22.29 9.77
N LYS A 216 38.00 22.30 11.11
CA LYS A 216 37.09 21.46 11.90
C LYS A 216 35.65 21.97 11.80
N VAL A 217 35.42 23.25 12.08
CA VAL A 217 34.08 23.85 12.12
C VAL A 217 33.39 23.79 10.75
N TRP A 218 34.11 24.07 9.65
CA TRP A 218 33.57 23.98 8.29
C TRP A 218 33.34 22.53 7.87
N GLY A 219 34.12 21.57 8.37
CA GLY A 219 33.84 20.15 8.19
C GLY A 219 32.52 19.75 8.86
N GLU A 220 32.28 20.21 10.09
CA GLU A 220 31.01 20.00 10.80
C GLU A 220 29.84 20.73 10.11
N ALA A 221 30.05 21.92 9.56
CA ALA A 221 29.05 22.65 8.77
C ALA A 221 28.67 21.91 7.48
N VAL A 222 29.64 21.38 6.75
CA VAL A 222 29.39 20.55 5.57
C VAL A 222 28.62 19.29 5.96
N SER A 223 29.03 18.60 7.03
CA SER A 223 28.31 17.43 7.54
C SER A 223 26.86 17.75 7.93
N TYR A 224 26.61 18.90 8.56
CA TYR A 224 25.26 19.37 8.87
C TYR A 224 24.43 19.58 7.59
N ILE A 225 24.97 20.28 6.59
CA ILE A 225 24.30 20.52 5.30
C ILE A 225 23.98 19.21 4.56
N CYS A 226 24.95 18.29 4.45
CA CYS A 226 24.74 16.95 3.90
C CYS A 226 23.63 16.20 4.65
N GLY A 227 23.63 16.30 5.99
CA GLY A 227 22.61 15.72 6.85
C GLY A 227 21.21 16.26 6.57
N LEU A 228 21.04 17.57 6.42
CA LEU A 228 19.73 18.16 6.07
C LEU A 228 19.21 17.67 4.72
N ARG A 229 20.11 17.53 3.73
CA ARG A 229 19.77 16.97 2.41
C ARG A 229 19.39 15.49 2.50
N GLU A 230 20.11 14.72 3.31
CA GLU A 230 19.79 13.31 3.59
C GLU A 230 18.43 13.14 4.25
N ASP A 231 18.15 13.93 5.28
CA ASP A 231 16.89 13.90 6.00
C ASP A 231 15.71 14.21 5.06
N TYR A 232 15.85 15.24 4.21
CA TYR A 232 14.87 15.54 3.17
C TYR A 232 14.70 14.38 2.17
N SER A 233 15.80 13.75 1.74
CA SER A 233 15.75 12.62 0.82
C SER A 233 14.97 11.43 1.40
N ARG A 234 15.17 11.12 2.68
CA ARG A 234 14.43 10.07 3.39
C ARG A 234 12.95 10.41 3.52
N LEU A 235 12.61 11.65 3.87
CA LEU A 235 11.22 12.11 3.94
C LEU A 235 10.51 12.03 2.59
N PHE A 236 11.20 12.41 1.51
CA PHE A 236 10.67 12.30 0.15
C PHE A 236 10.42 10.83 -0.24
N GLN A 237 11.30 9.92 0.13
CA GLN A 237 11.07 8.48 -0.06
C GLN A 237 9.84 8.00 0.74
N GLY A 238 9.62 8.51 1.95
CA GLY A 238 8.40 8.24 2.72
C GLY A 238 7.14 8.71 2.00
N GLN A 239 7.11 9.94 1.48
CA GLN A 239 6.00 10.43 0.66
C GLN A 239 5.76 9.53 -0.57
N ARG A 240 6.82 9.10 -1.25
CA ARG A 240 6.73 8.16 -2.39
C ARG A 240 6.17 6.80 -1.96
N ALA A 241 6.58 6.27 -0.81
CA ALA A 241 6.02 5.04 -0.25
C ALA A 241 4.51 5.17 0.02
N ALA A 242 4.07 6.31 0.57
CA ALA A 242 2.65 6.62 0.74
C ALA A 242 1.89 6.70 -0.59
N MET A 243 2.47 7.33 -1.62
CA MET A 243 1.90 7.35 -2.97
C MET A 243 1.77 5.93 -3.55
N LEU A 244 2.80 5.09 -3.43
CA LEU A 244 2.76 3.70 -3.90
C LEU A 244 1.70 2.88 -3.16
N SER A 245 1.56 3.10 -1.84
CA SER A 245 0.48 2.51 -1.03
C SER A 245 -0.89 2.94 -1.56
N LEU A 246 -1.12 4.25 -1.75
CA LEU A 246 -2.35 4.80 -2.32
C LEU A 246 -2.69 4.17 -3.68
N LEU A 247 -1.71 4.00 -4.57
CA LEU A 247 -1.94 3.40 -5.89
C LEU A 247 -2.39 1.94 -5.80
N ARG A 248 -1.91 1.18 -4.80
CA ARG A 248 -2.40 -0.18 -4.57
C ARG A 248 -3.83 -0.20 -4.05
N TYR A 249 -4.15 0.68 -3.11
CA TYR A 249 -5.54 0.89 -2.68
C TYR A 249 -6.44 1.24 -3.88
N ASN A 250 -5.94 2.09 -4.78
CA ASN A 250 -6.64 2.49 -5.99
C ASN A 250 -6.86 1.32 -6.97
N THR A 251 -5.86 0.47 -7.19
CA THR A 251 -6.00 -0.75 -8.00
C THR A 251 -7.06 -1.69 -7.41
N ASN A 252 -7.05 -1.87 -6.08
CA ASN A 252 -8.07 -2.68 -5.40
C ASN A 252 -9.46 -2.06 -5.54
N LEU A 253 -9.59 -0.74 -5.40
CA LEU A 253 -10.85 -0.02 -5.61
C LEU A 253 -11.39 -0.25 -7.02
N THR A 254 -10.55 -0.12 -8.05
CA THR A 254 -10.93 -0.40 -9.44
C THR A 254 -11.43 -1.84 -9.63
N ARG A 255 -10.79 -2.83 -8.98
CA ARG A 255 -11.23 -4.23 -9.03
C ARG A 255 -12.63 -4.40 -8.45
N TYR A 256 -12.92 -3.82 -7.28
CA TYR A 256 -14.24 -3.88 -6.66
C TYR A 256 -15.30 -3.10 -7.44
N LYS A 257 -14.94 -1.95 -8.01
CA LYS A 257 -15.81 -1.18 -8.91
C LYS A 257 -16.24 -2.02 -10.12
N ASN A 258 -15.30 -2.70 -10.78
CA ASN A 258 -15.60 -3.54 -11.95
C ASN A 258 -16.49 -4.73 -11.56
N LEU A 259 -16.27 -5.33 -10.38
CA LEU A 259 -17.14 -6.39 -9.85
C LEU A 259 -18.57 -5.87 -9.60
N MET A 260 -18.71 -4.73 -8.91
CA MET A 260 -19.99 -4.07 -8.64
C MET A 260 -20.74 -3.75 -9.93
N PHE A 261 -20.04 -3.21 -10.93
CA PHE A 261 -20.61 -2.93 -12.24
C PHE A 261 -21.11 -4.21 -12.92
N SER A 262 -20.32 -5.28 -12.92
CA SER A 262 -20.73 -6.57 -13.51
C SER A 262 -21.99 -7.15 -12.83
N CYS A 263 -22.02 -7.19 -11.49
CA CYS A 263 -23.18 -7.67 -10.75
C CYS A 263 -24.43 -6.80 -10.97
N SER A 264 -24.28 -5.47 -11.01
CA SER A 264 -25.38 -4.55 -11.32
C SER A 264 -25.97 -4.84 -12.71
N GLN A 265 -25.14 -5.01 -13.74
CA GLN A 265 -25.62 -5.30 -15.10
C GLN A 265 -26.32 -6.66 -15.19
N GLN A 266 -25.83 -7.68 -14.48
CA GLN A 266 -26.51 -8.98 -14.39
C GLN A 266 -27.89 -8.87 -13.76
N LEU A 267 -28.02 -8.10 -12.67
CA LEU A 267 -29.30 -7.86 -12.02
C LEU A 267 -30.25 -7.11 -12.95
N LYS A 268 -29.79 -6.06 -13.66
CA LYS A 268 -30.60 -5.33 -14.65
C LYS A 268 -31.14 -6.27 -15.72
N ALA A 269 -30.28 -7.09 -16.33
CA ALA A 269 -30.69 -8.06 -17.35
C ALA A 269 -31.71 -9.09 -16.83
N LYS A 270 -31.50 -9.63 -15.62
CA LYS A 270 -32.44 -10.56 -14.99
C LYS A 270 -33.78 -9.91 -14.66
N LEU A 271 -33.76 -8.65 -14.21
CA LEU A 271 -34.98 -7.88 -13.96
C LEU A 271 -35.75 -7.62 -15.25
N ASP A 272 -35.08 -7.25 -16.34
CA ASP A 272 -35.73 -7.03 -17.63
C ASP A 272 -36.37 -8.31 -18.17
N PHE A 273 -35.67 -9.43 -18.05
CA PHE A 273 -36.22 -10.75 -18.38
C PHE A 273 -37.42 -11.10 -17.49
N PHE A 274 -37.29 -10.93 -16.17
CA PHE A 274 -38.35 -11.24 -15.21
C PHE A 274 -39.59 -10.39 -15.45
N LYS A 275 -39.44 -9.08 -15.65
CA LYS A 275 -40.53 -8.12 -15.93
C LYS A 275 -41.29 -8.50 -17.19
N SER A 276 -40.55 -8.78 -18.28
CA SER A 276 -41.17 -9.25 -19.53
C SER A 276 -41.95 -10.54 -19.32
N SER A 277 -41.37 -11.49 -18.57
CA SER A 277 -42.01 -12.78 -18.32
C SER A 277 -43.24 -12.67 -17.40
N ILE A 278 -43.20 -11.88 -16.31
CA ILE A 278 -44.33 -11.74 -15.40
C ILE A 278 -45.48 -10.95 -16.02
N GLN A 279 -45.18 -9.95 -16.83
CA GLN A 279 -46.19 -9.15 -17.52
C GLN A 279 -46.97 -10.01 -18.52
N TYR A 280 -46.27 -10.85 -19.30
CA TYR A 280 -46.89 -11.82 -20.20
C TYR A 280 -47.83 -12.78 -19.44
N ASP A 281 -47.33 -13.31 -18.33
CA ASP A 281 -48.06 -14.24 -17.47
C ASP A 281 -49.33 -13.60 -16.87
N LEU A 282 -49.25 -12.35 -16.41
CA LEU A 282 -50.39 -11.58 -15.90
C LEU A 282 -51.42 -11.27 -16.99
N GLU A 283 -50.98 -10.87 -18.18
CA GLU A 283 -51.85 -10.59 -19.32
C GLU A 283 -52.65 -11.85 -19.73
N LYS A 284 -51.95 -12.96 -19.94
CA LYS A 284 -52.59 -14.22 -20.36
C LYS A 284 -53.47 -14.82 -19.26
N TYR A 285 -53.08 -14.64 -18.00
CA TYR A 285 -53.94 -15.02 -16.89
C TYR A 285 -55.24 -14.19 -16.87
N SER A 286 -55.17 -12.90 -17.19
CA SER A 286 -56.35 -12.03 -17.33
C SER A 286 -57.25 -12.43 -18.48
N ASP A 287 -56.70 -12.81 -19.63
CA ASP A 287 -57.47 -13.29 -20.78
C ASP A 287 -58.30 -14.53 -20.44
N GLN A 288 -57.72 -15.47 -19.67
CA GLN A 288 -58.37 -16.76 -19.39
C GLN A 288 -59.26 -16.77 -18.13
N MET A 289 -59.14 -15.81 -17.21
CA MET A 289 -59.74 -15.95 -15.87
C MET A 289 -61.27 -16.02 -15.85
N GLN A 290 -61.96 -15.54 -16.90
CA GLN A 290 -63.42 -15.57 -16.99
C GLN A 290 -63.97 -16.96 -17.35
N TYR A 291 -63.20 -17.78 -18.06
CA TYR A 291 -63.66 -19.07 -18.60
C TYR A 291 -62.75 -20.25 -18.22
N GLY A 292 -61.60 -19.99 -17.59
CA GLY A 292 -60.59 -20.96 -17.18
C GLY A 292 -60.44 -21.06 -15.66
N ILE A 293 -59.19 -21.19 -15.18
CA ILE A 293 -58.88 -21.35 -13.75
C ILE A 293 -58.58 -19.99 -13.13
N SER A 294 -59.34 -19.63 -12.10
CA SER A 294 -59.12 -18.42 -11.32
C SER A 294 -58.57 -18.73 -9.92
N SER A 295 -57.62 -17.92 -9.48
CA SER A 295 -56.99 -17.90 -8.16
C SER A 295 -56.56 -16.48 -7.81
N GLU A 296 -57.38 -15.79 -7.01
CA GLU A 296 -57.12 -14.42 -6.57
C GLU A 296 -55.83 -14.31 -5.74
N LYS A 297 -55.56 -15.31 -4.88
CA LYS A 297 -54.34 -15.36 -4.05
C LYS A 297 -53.06 -15.36 -4.88
N MET A 298 -53.07 -16.08 -6.00
CA MET A 298 -51.91 -16.18 -6.89
C MET A 298 -51.76 -14.91 -7.73
N LEU A 299 -52.85 -14.36 -8.27
CA LEU A 299 -52.83 -13.08 -8.97
C LEU A 299 -52.22 -11.98 -8.11
N LYS A 300 -52.66 -11.87 -6.86
CA LYS A 300 -52.12 -10.89 -5.91
C LYS A 300 -50.62 -11.13 -5.65
N ALA A 301 -50.20 -12.38 -5.46
CA ALA A 301 -48.79 -12.70 -5.26
C ALA A 301 -47.91 -12.37 -6.48
N TRP A 302 -48.45 -12.47 -7.70
CA TRP A 302 -47.73 -12.10 -8.92
C TRP A 302 -47.66 -10.58 -9.10
N GLN A 303 -48.72 -9.85 -8.77
CA GLN A 303 -48.68 -8.38 -8.74
C GLN A 303 -47.65 -7.86 -7.70
N GLU A 304 -47.64 -8.43 -6.48
CA GLU A 304 -46.63 -8.11 -5.46
C GLU A 304 -45.19 -8.41 -5.94
N ASN A 305 -45.02 -9.47 -6.73
CA ASN A 305 -43.74 -9.82 -7.33
C ASN A 305 -43.32 -8.82 -8.42
N GLU A 306 -44.25 -8.33 -9.24
CA GLU A 306 -44.00 -7.29 -10.24
C GLU A 306 -43.56 -5.98 -9.57
N GLU A 307 -44.27 -5.55 -8.52
CA GLU A 307 -43.93 -4.36 -7.73
C GLU A 307 -42.53 -4.49 -7.08
N LYS A 308 -42.22 -5.65 -6.49
CA LYS A 308 -40.89 -5.92 -5.93
C LYS A 308 -39.78 -5.85 -6.99
N ALA A 309 -40.02 -6.40 -8.18
CA ALA A 309 -39.06 -6.31 -9.28
C ALA A 309 -38.84 -4.87 -9.75
N ALA A 310 -39.86 -4.01 -9.69
CA ALA A 310 -39.70 -2.58 -9.95
C ALA A 310 -38.79 -1.92 -8.89
N ALA A 311 -39.00 -2.22 -7.60
CA ALA A 311 -38.17 -1.70 -6.51
C ALA A 311 -36.69 -2.13 -6.63
N PHE A 312 -36.42 -3.37 -7.03
CA PHE A 312 -35.05 -3.84 -7.28
C PHE A 312 -34.33 -3.12 -8.43
N GLY A 313 -35.06 -2.46 -9.33
CA GLY A 313 -34.45 -1.59 -10.34
C GLY A 313 -33.58 -0.50 -9.71
N GLN A 314 -34.03 0.09 -8.60
CA GLN A 314 -33.27 1.10 -7.87
C GLN A 314 -32.02 0.52 -7.18
N VAL A 315 -32.08 -0.73 -6.73
CA VAL A 315 -30.92 -1.43 -6.14
C VAL A 315 -29.81 -1.65 -7.16
N ALA A 316 -30.17 -1.80 -8.44
CA ALA A 316 -29.21 -1.95 -9.52
C ALA A 316 -28.57 -0.61 -9.96
N GLU A 317 -29.06 0.54 -9.49
CA GLU A 317 -28.52 1.86 -9.87
C GLU A 317 -27.29 2.24 -9.05
N ILE A 318 -26.12 2.10 -9.69
CA ILE A 318 -24.80 2.33 -9.08
C ILE A 318 -24.11 3.61 -9.57
N GLY A 319 -24.77 4.41 -10.43
CA GLY A 319 -24.15 5.54 -11.12
C GLY A 319 -23.48 6.55 -10.18
N HIS A 320 -24.13 6.86 -9.06
CA HIS A 320 -23.58 7.78 -8.05
C HIS A 320 -22.24 7.30 -7.47
N LEU A 321 -22.08 6.00 -7.19
CA LEU A 321 -20.81 5.45 -6.70
C LEU A 321 -19.75 5.39 -7.80
N ASP A 322 -20.13 5.09 -9.04
CA ASP A 322 -19.19 5.11 -10.16
C ASP A 322 -18.65 6.53 -10.39
N GLU A 323 -19.51 7.55 -10.36
CA GLU A 323 -19.11 8.97 -10.44
C GLU A 323 -18.16 9.37 -9.29
N GLU A 324 -18.48 9.00 -8.04
CA GLU A 324 -17.62 9.26 -6.87
C GLU A 324 -16.24 8.60 -7.03
N ILE A 325 -16.19 7.35 -7.49
CA ILE A 325 -14.95 6.61 -7.75
C ILE A 325 -14.14 7.23 -8.90
N MET A 326 -14.79 7.66 -9.98
CA MET A 326 -14.13 8.29 -11.13
C MET A 326 -13.55 9.66 -10.79
N ALA A 327 -14.27 10.45 -10.00
CA ALA A 327 -13.77 11.72 -9.50
C ALA A 327 -12.50 11.51 -8.66
N LEU A 328 -12.50 10.50 -7.77
CA LEU A 328 -11.34 10.15 -6.97
C LEU A 328 -10.17 9.60 -7.81
N HIS A 329 -10.44 8.77 -8.82
CA HIS A 329 -9.42 8.31 -9.76
C HIS A 329 -8.73 9.49 -10.47
N SER A 330 -9.52 10.47 -10.90
CA SER A 330 -9.00 11.69 -11.55
C SER A 330 -8.11 12.50 -10.60
N GLU A 331 -8.55 12.70 -9.35
CA GLU A 331 -7.76 13.35 -8.29
C GLU A 331 -6.42 12.64 -8.07
N ILE A 332 -6.41 11.31 -8.00
CA ILE A 332 -5.18 10.52 -7.80
C ILE A 332 -4.22 10.67 -8.99
N VAL A 333 -4.73 10.67 -10.23
CA VAL A 333 -3.91 10.89 -11.43
C VAL A 333 -3.29 12.28 -11.45
N GLU A 334 -4.03 13.32 -11.03
CA GLU A 334 -3.49 14.67 -10.88
C GLU A 334 -2.39 14.72 -9.81
N LEU A 335 -2.57 14.01 -8.70
CA LEU A 335 -1.55 13.93 -7.64
C LEU A 335 -0.24 13.28 -8.14
N GLN A 336 -0.31 12.26 -8.99
CA GLN A 336 0.87 11.64 -9.62
C GLN A 336 1.60 12.59 -10.58
N ARG A 337 0.85 13.45 -11.27
CA ARG A 337 1.40 14.42 -12.24
C ARG A 337 1.90 15.71 -11.58
N SER A 338 1.61 15.90 -10.30
CA SER A 338 2.02 17.08 -9.53
C SER A 338 3.55 17.29 -9.58
N PRO A 339 4.03 18.55 -9.69
CA PRO A 339 5.47 18.82 -9.62
C PRO A 339 6.09 18.39 -8.28
N TYR A 340 5.29 18.30 -7.22
CA TYR A 340 5.71 17.83 -5.90
C TYR A 340 5.86 16.30 -5.80
N ALA A 341 5.32 15.55 -6.76
CA ALA A 341 5.56 14.11 -6.89
C ALA A 341 6.96 13.80 -7.46
N ARG A 342 7.63 14.81 -8.02
CA ARG A 342 9.02 14.72 -8.46
C ARG A 342 9.93 15.33 -7.41
N ARG A 343 11.11 14.74 -7.25
CA ARG A 343 12.11 15.22 -6.29
C ARG A 343 12.61 16.59 -6.75
N GLN A 344 12.28 17.65 -6.01
CA GLN A 344 12.90 18.97 -6.18
C GLN A 344 14.30 19.00 -5.53
N GLY A 345 15.15 18.04 -5.89
CA GLY A 345 16.46 17.81 -5.27
C GLY A 345 17.51 18.86 -5.62
N ASP A 346 17.32 19.56 -6.74
CA ASP A 346 18.37 20.35 -7.39
C ASP A 346 18.94 21.45 -6.49
N VAL A 347 18.12 22.18 -5.74
CA VAL A 347 18.61 23.31 -4.91
C VAL A 347 19.36 22.82 -3.67
N MET A 348 18.87 21.77 -3.00
CA MET A 348 19.55 21.21 -1.83
C MET A 348 20.89 20.57 -2.22
N GLU A 349 20.93 19.88 -3.37
CA GLU A 349 22.15 19.28 -3.91
C GLU A 349 23.17 20.36 -4.33
N GLN A 350 22.72 21.45 -4.96
CA GLN A 350 23.60 22.59 -5.29
C GLN A 350 24.19 23.26 -4.04
N LEU A 351 23.40 23.41 -2.97
CA LEU A 351 23.89 24.00 -1.71
C LEU A 351 24.89 23.08 -1.00
N GLU A 352 24.65 21.78 -1.03
CA GLU A 352 25.60 20.76 -0.57
C GLU A 352 26.92 20.83 -1.35
N GLU A 353 26.87 20.78 -2.68
CA GLU A 353 28.05 20.87 -3.55
C GLU A 353 28.84 22.15 -3.29
N LYS A 354 28.14 23.29 -3.13
CA LYS A 354 28.76 24.57 -2.80
C LYS A 354 29.47 24.54 -1.44
N ALA A 355 28.87 23.93 -0.41
CA ALA A 355 29.50 23.78 0.89
C ALA A 355 30.77 22.91 0.82
N ILE A 356 30.69 21.79 0.10
CA ILE A 356 31.81 20.88 -0.14
C ILE A 356 32.95 21.63 -0.85
N GLU A 357 32.63 22.44 -1.86
CA GLU A 357 33.63 23.19 -2.62
C GLU A 357 34.30 24.28 -1.79
N LEU A 358 33.53 25.04 -0.99
CA LEU A 358 34.09 25.99 -0.03
C LEU A 358 35.06 25.30 0.95
N TYR A 359 34.71 24.11 1.44
CA TYR A 359 35.57 23.35 2.34
C TYR A 359 36.85 22.84 1.65
N LYS A 360 36.76 22.40 0.38
CA LYS A 360 37.93 22.03 -0.41
C LYS A 360 38.88 23.22 -0.58
N GLN A 361 38.34 24.41 -0.89
CA GLN A 361 39.11 25.64 -1.01
C GLN A 361 39.81 26.01 0.31
N LEU A 362 39.11 25.91 1.45
CA LEU A 362 39.72 26.10 2.77
C LEU A 362 40.88 25.12 3.01
N LYS A 363 40.68 23.83 2.71
CA LYS A 363 41.73 22.80 2.85
C LYS A 363 42.94 23.08 1.95
N ALA A 364 42.74 23.63 0.76
CA ALA A 364 43.81 24.04 -0.14
C ALA A 364 44.56 25.25 0.44
N LYS A 365 43.85 26.27 0.93
CA LYS A 365 44.43 27.44 1.61
C LYS A 365 45.29 27.05 2.82
N CYS A 366 44.85 26.07 3.63
CA CYS A 366 45.62 25.56 4.77
C CYS A 366 46.99 24.95 4.37
N LYS A 367 47.18 24.54 3.12
CA LYS A 367 48.43 23.94 2.62
C LYS A 367 49.40 24.97 2.02
N MET A 368 48.94 26.19 1.74
CA MET A 368 49.78 27.25 1.17
C MET A 368 50.53 27.95 2.30
N ASN A 369 51.87 27.97 2.26
CA ASN A 369 52.77 28.44 3.32
C ASN A 369 52.86 29.98 3.46
N ASP A 370 51.84 30.74 3.05
CA ASP A 370 51.89 32.21 3.17
C ASP A 370 51.51 32.66 4.58
N SER A 371 52.51 33.19 5.27
CA SER A 371 52.49 33.57 6.70
C SER A 371 51.60 34.79 7.01
N GLN A 372 50.99 35.42 5.99
CA GLN A 372 50.15 36.61 6.14
C GLN A 372 48.65 36.32 6.28
N HIS A 373 48.17 35.10 5.97
CA HIS A 373 46.73 34.77 5.93
C HIS A 373 46.38 33.47 6.70
N GLY A 374 46.92 33.30 7.91
CA GLY A 374 46.60 32.17 8.80
C GLY A 374 45.21 32.23 9.44
N TYR A 375 44.39 33.23 9.11
CA TYR A 375 43.07 33.48 9.65
C TYR A 375 42.06 33.76 8.53
N SER A 376 40.80 33.42 8.75
CA SER A 376 39.69 33.77 7.86
C SER A 376 38.38 33.87 8.65
N ASP A 377 37.33 34.47 8.08
CA ASP A 377 35.98 34.41 8.65
C ASP A 377 35.13 33.30 7.99
N SER A 378 33.90 33.14 8.47
CA SER A 378 32.98 32.10 8.00
C SER A 378 31.82 32.64 7.17
N SER A 379 31.89 33.87 6.66
CA SER A 379 30.75 34.55 6.02
C SER A 379 30.14 33.76 4.87
N GLU A 380 30.97 33.24 3.95
CA GLU A 380 30.49 32.47 2.80
C GLU A 380 29.90 31.11 3.21
N MET A 381 30.50 30.43 4.19
CA MET A 381 29.98 29.16 4.70
C MET A 381 28.66 29.37 5.43
N VAL A 382 28.57 30.38 6.31
CA VAL A 382 27.34 30.74 7.04
C VAL A 382 26.22 31.10 6.07
N LYS A 383 26.53 31.82 4.99
CA LYS A 383 25.55 32.10 3.92
C LYS A 383 24.96 30.81 3.34
N VAL A 384 25.77 29.80 3.08
CA VAL A 384 25.28 28.50 2.59
C VAL A 384 24.44 27.78 3.66
N ILE A 385 24.88 27.74 4.92
CA ILE A 385 24.11 27.15 6.02
C ILE A 385 22.71 27.76 6.13
N VAL A 386 22.62 29.10 6.14
CA VAL A 386 21.35 29.82 6.24
C VAL A 386 20.46 29.54 5.03
N GLN A 387 21.04 29.54 3.82
CA GLN A 387 20.30 29.21 2.60
C GLN A 387 19.76 27.76 2.62
N THR A 388 20.53 26.80 3.12
CA THR A 388 20.10 25.40 3.24
C THR A 388 18.95 25.26 4.22
N VAL A 389 19.02 25.87 5.40
CA VAL A 389 17.93 25.82 6.40
C VAL A 389 16.65 26.46 5.86
N GLN A 390 16.74 27.65 5.25
CA GLN A 390 15.60 28.32 4.63
C GLN A 390 14.96 27.50 3.50
N ASN A 391 15.80 26.88 2.65
CA ASN A 391 15.31 26.05 1.58
C ASN A 391 14.67 24.77 2.12
N GLN A 392 15.23 24.17 3.18
CA GLN A 392 14.67 22.99 3.84
C GLN A 392 13.25 23.26 4.34
N ASP A 393 13.02 24.36 5.05
CA ASP A 393 11.69 24.72 5.55
C ASP A 393 10.67 24.84 4.40
N LYS A 394 11.09 25.43 3.28
CA LYS A 394 10.26 25.58 2.08
C LYS A 394 9.90 24.21 1.47
N VAL A 395 10.90 23.37 1.18
CA VAL A 395 10.64 22.06 0.54
C VAL A 395 9.90 21.11 1.46
N LEU A 396 10.10 21.22 2.78
CA LEU A 396 9.39 20.43 3.78
C LEU A 396 7.90 20.79 3.79
N LYS A 397 7.57 22.08 3.75
CA LYS A 397 6.18 22.55 3.67
C LYS A 397 5.48 22.02 2.41
N ASP A 398 6.15 22.08 1.27
CA ASP A 398 5.62 21.58 0.00
C ASP A 398 5.42 20.05 0.02
N LEU A 399 6.38 19.32 0.57
CA LEU A 399 6.32 17.86 0.76
C LEU A 399 5.10 17.46 1.60
N TYR A 400 4.90 18.12 2.75
CA TYR A 400 3.77 17.80 3.63
C TYR A 400 2.42 18.26 3.09
N ALA A 401 2.38 19.33 2.29
CA ALA A 401 1.18 19.74 1.59
C ALA A 401 0.74 18.68 0.56
N HIS A 402 1.68 18.11 -0.19
CA HIS A 402 1.38 17.02 -1.13
C HIS A 402 1.06 15.71 -0.40
N LEU A 403 1.80 15.37 0.65
CA LEU A 403 1.53 14.18 1.48
C LEU A 403 0.12 14.22 2.09
N SER A 404 -0.33 15.38 2.56
CA SER A 404 -1.68 15.53 3.12
C SER A 404 -2.75 15.18 2.08
N LYS A 405 -2.57 15.57 0.82
CA LYS A 405 -3.50 15.19 -0.26
C LYS A 405 -3.48 13.69 -0.53
N ILE A 406 -2.30 13.05 -0.54
CA ILE A 406 -2.17 11.60 -0.68
C ILE A 406 -2.98 10.88 0.42
N LEU A 407 -2.80 11.29 1.68
CA LEU A 407 -3.50 10.70 2.82
C LEU A 407 -5.02 10.92 2.75
N GLN A 408 -5.46 12.10 2.34
CA GLN A 408 -6.88 12.38 2.12
C GLN A 408 -7.47 11.52 1.01
N SER A 409 -6.81 11.38 -0.14
CA SER A 409 -7.30 10.50 -1.21
C SER A 409 -7.35 9.05 -0.74
N LYS A 410 -6.38 8.60 0.07
CA LYS A 410 -6.40 7.26 0.66
C LYS A 410 -7.59 7.06 1.60
N GLN A 411 -7.86 8.03 2.47
CA GLN A 411 -9.00 8.00 3.38
C GLN A 411 -10.33 7.91 2.61
N LYS A 412 -10.48 8.67 1.51
CA LYS A 412 -11.65 8.57 0.62
C LYS A 412 -11.81 7.17 0.03
N ILE A 413 -10.72 6.50 -0.39
CA ILE A 413 -10.78 5.10 -0.84
C ILE A 413 -11.28 4.18 0.28
N ILE A 414 -10.75 4.34 1.49
CA ILE A 414 -11.14 3.52 2.65
C ILE A 414 -12.63 3.69 2.97
N GLU A 415 -13.15 4.91 2.88
CA GLU A 415 -14.58 5.21 3.10
C GLU A 415 -15.51 4.69 1.98
N LEU A 416 -14.99 4.53 0.76
CA LEU A 416 -15.74 3.97 -0.36
C LEU A 416 -15.91 2.44 -0.27
N PHE A 417 -14.94 1.71 0.29
CA PHE A 417 -15.01 0.25 0.36
C PHE A 417 -16.29 -0.28 1.02
N PRO A 418 -16.68 0.16 2.24
CA PRO A 418 -17.91 -0.30 2.88
C PRO A 418 -19.17 0.02 2.06
N LYS A 419 -19.20 1.15 1.35
CA LYS A 419 -20.34 1.51 0.48
C LYS A 419 -20.47 0.53 -0.69
N ILE A 420 -19.35 0.16 -1.32
CA ILE A 420 -19.31 -0.81 -2.42
C ILE A 420 -19.70 -2.21 -1.93
N GLU A 421 -19.17 -2.65 -0.79
CA GLU A 421 -19.51 -3.95 -0.19
C GLU A 421 -21.00 -4.06 0.11
N LYS A 422 -21.58 -3.05 0.76
CA LYS A 422 -23.02 -3.00 1.04
C LYS A 422 -23.86 -3.03 -0.25
N THR A 423 -23.41 -2.34 -1.29
CA THR A 423 -24.11 -2.31 -2.60
C THR A 423 -24.06 -3.68 -3.27
N LEU A 424 -22.91 -4.35 -3.24
CA LEU A 424 -22.75 -5.72 -3.74
C LEU A 424 -23.65 -6.71 -2.99
N GLU A 425 -23.76 -6.59 -1.66
CA GLU A 425 -24.65 -7.42 -0.84
C GLU A 425 -26.12 -7.22 -1.25
N ASN A 426 -26.58 -5.96 -1.37
CA ASN A 426 -27.94 -5.65 -1.78
C ASN A 426 -28.26 -6.18 -3.20
N ILE A 427 -27.33 -6.01 -4.15
CA ILE A 427 -27.48 -6.55 -5.51
C ILE A 427 -27.61 -8.06 -5.48
N LYS A 428 -26.78 -8.75 -4.68
CA LYS A 428 -26.81 -10.21 -4.56
C LYS A 428 -28.10 -10.71 -3.92
N GLU A 429 -28.63 -10.02 -2.93
CA GLU A 429 -29.92 -10.36 -2.31
C GLU A 429 -31.08 -10.17 -3.29
N ALA A 430 -31.12 -9.04 -4.00
CA ALA A 430 -32.11 -8.77 -5.03
C ALA A 430 -32.05 -9.83 -6.15
N ASP A 431 -30.84 -10.17 -6.62
CA ASP A 431 -30.60 -11.21 -7.60
C ASP A 431 -31.19 -12.57 -7.17
N GLY A 432 -30.86 -12.99 -5.94
CA GLY A 432 -31.39 -14.22 -5.37
C GLY A 432 -32.92 -14.23 -5.27
N THR A 433 -33.51 -13.09 -4.88
CA THR A 433 -34.96 -12.94 -4.75
C THR A 433 -35.67 -13.00 -6.10
N VAL A 434 -35.16 -12.32 -7.13
CA VAL A 434 -35.69 -12.37 -8.50
C VAL A 434 -35.67 -13.79 -9.05
N MET A 435 -34.56 -14.52 -8.83
CA MET A 435 -34.45 -15.91 -9.24
C MET A 435 -35.48 -16.81 -8.53
N GLN A 436 -35.69 -16.62 -7.23
CA GLN A 436 -36.71 -17.36 -6.46
C GLN A 436 -38.13 -17.03 -6.93
N MET A 437 -38.43 -15.76 -7.19
CA MET A 437 -39.72 -15.31 -7.72
C MET A 437 -40.01 -15.96 -9.07
N GLN A 438 -39.02 -16.02 -9.97
CA GLN A 438 -39.17 -16.66 -11.28
C GLN A 438 -39.47 -18.16 -11.14
N MET A 439 -38.68 -18.87 -10.33
CA MET A 439 -38.87 -20.31 -10.12
C MET A 439 -40.22 -20.62 -9.48
N LYS A 440 -40.63 -19.83 -8.47
CA LYS A 440 -41.92 -20.00 -7.80
C LYS A 440 -43.07 -19.80 -8.78
N ARG A 441 -43.04 -18.72 -9.57
CA ARG A 441 -44.09 -18.42 -10.56
C ARG A 441 -44.24 -19.55 -11.58
N GLN A 442 -43.14 -20.03 -12.16
CA GLN A 442 -43.20 -21.14 -13.12
C GLN A 442 -43.76 -22.43 -12.50
N ARG A 443 -43.41 -22.76 -11.25
CA ARG A 443 -43.99 -23.92 -10.54
C ARG A 443 -45.48 -23.77 -10.29
N GLU A 444 -45.95 -22.57 -9.96
CA GLU A 444 -47.37 -22.26 -9.77
C GLU A 444 -48.16 -22.46 -11.06
N PHE A 445 -47.63 -22.04 -12.21
CA PHE A 445 -48.23 -22.33 -13.52
C PHE A 445 -48.40 -23.83 -13.79
N TRP A 446 -47.35 -24.62 -13.58
CA TRP A 446 -47.44 -26.07 -13.72
C TRP A 446 -48.45 -26.69 -12.76
N HIS A 447 -48.64 -26.10 -11.58
CA HIS A 447 -49.65 -26.53 -10.62
C HIS A 447 -51.07 -26.24 -11.12
N LEU A 448 -51.33 -25.06 -11.70
CA LEU A 448 -52.63 -24.75 -12.32
C LEU A 448 -52.97 -25.74 -13.43
N LEU A 449 -51.99 -26.11 -14.27
CA LEU A 449 -52.20 -27.10 -15.32
C LEU A 449 -52.64 -28.46 -14.75
N LYS A 450 -52.03 -28.91 -13.66
CA LYS A 450 -52.44 -30.15 -12.97
C LYS A 450 -53.89 -30.07 -12.47
N ILE A 451 -54.30 -28.92 -11.93
CA ILE A 451 -55.68 -28.70 -11.49
C ILE A 451 -56.63 -28.75 -12.70
N ALA A 452 -56.28 -28.10 -13.82
CA ALA A 452 -57.06 -28.12 -15.06
C ALA A 452 -57.30 -29.54 -15.57
N CYS A 453 -56.25 -30.35 -15.62
CA CYS A 453 -56.33 -31.73 -16.05
C CYS A 453 -57.28 -32.55 -15.14
N ALA A 454 -57.16 -32.40 -13.82
CA ALA A 454 -57.99 -33.13 -12.86
C ALA A 454 -59.48 -32.74 -12.95
N GLN A 455 -59.78 -31.46 -13.18
CA GLN A 455 -61.15 -30.95 -13.35
C GLN A 455 -61.80 -31.45 -14.66
N ASN A 456 -61.03 -31.56 -15.74
CA ASN A 456 -61.53 -32.11 -16.99
C ASN A 456 -61.83 -33.61 -16.89
N THR A 457 -61.00 -34.40 -16.20
CA THR A 457 -61.26 -35.83 -15.99
C THR A 457 -62.54 -36.11 -15.18
N THR A 458 -62.89 -35.24 -14.24
CA THR A 458 -64.13 -35.37 -13.44
C THR A 458 -65.37 -34.95 -14.23
N ARG A 459 -65.26 -33.99 -15.16
CA ARG A 459 -66.39 -33.52 -15.99
C ARG A 459 -66.77 -34.50 -17.10
N SER A 460 -65.82 -35.29 -17.60
CA SER A 460 -66.05 -36.34 -18.61
C SER A 460 -66.76 -37.59 -18.09
N GLN A 461 -66.92 -37.76 -16.77
CA GLN A 461 -67.63 -38.90 -16.17
C GLN A 461 -69.11 -38.60 -15.82
N SER A 462 -69.59 -37.37 -16.06
CA SER A 462 -70.93 -36.91 -15.62
C SER A 462 -71.97 -36.69 -16.72
N THR A 463 -71.70 -37.06 -17.97
CA THR A 463 -72.67 -36.90 -19.09
C THR A 463 -72.93 -38.22 -19.78
N ASP A 464 -73.90 -38.99 -19.26
CA ASP A 464 -74.47 -40.12 -20.01
C ASP A 464 -75.90 -40.45 -19.55
N VAL A 465 -76.90 -39.60 -19.85
CA VAL A 465 -78.29 -40.04 -20.08
C VAL A 465 -79.15 -39.01 -20.85
N SER A 466 -79.83 -39.50 -21.90
CA SER A 466 -81.16 -39.09 -22.42
C SER A 466 -81.30 -38.13 -23.64
N SER A 467 -81.29 -38.76 -24.83
CA SER A 467 -82.24 -38.70 -25.98
C SER A 467 -83.26 -37.55 -26.19
N SER A 468 -83.37 -37.00 -27.42
CA SER A 468 -84.41 -37.33 -28.44
C SER A 468 -84.46 -36.35 -29.64
N LEU A 469 -85.07 -36.80 -30.75
CA LEU A 469 -85.03 -36.37 -32.17
C LEU A 469 -85.98 -35.23 -32.58
N SER A 470 -85.68 -34.51 -33.70
CA SER A 470 -86.64 -34.28 -34.83
C SER A 470 -86.11 -33.49 -36.06
N VAL A 471 -85.99 -34.20 -37.20
CA VAL A 471 -86.50 -33.98 -38.60
C VAL A 471 -86.35 -32.65 -39.41
N TRP A 472 -85.95 -32.84 -40.69
CA TRP A 472 -85.67 -32.04 -41.93
C TRP A 472 -86.91 -31.40 -42.65
N PRO A 473 -86.89 -30.63 -43.82
CA PRO A 473 -86.04 -30.76 -45.05
C PRO A 473 -85.71 -29.56 -46.02
N GLN A 474 -84.71 -29.83 -46.91
CA GLN A 474 -84.31 -29.45 -48.32
C GLN A 474 -85.11 -28.40 -49.15
N HIS A 475 -84.65 -27.59 -50.15
CA HIS A 475 -83.49 -27.43 -51.10
C HIS A 475 -83.70 -26.05 -51.87
N PRO A 476 -82.90 -25.53 -52.88
CA PRO A 476 -81.66 -25.98 -53.56
C PRO A 476 -80.48 -24.95 -53.69
N GLN A 477 -79.37 -25.47 -54.24
CA GLN A 477 -77.97 -25.02 -54.50
C GLN A 477 -77.81 -23.77 -55.42
N GLN A 478 -76.71 -22.98 -55.57
CA GLN A 478 -75.26 -22.88 -55.19
C GLN A 478 -74.73 -21.52 -55.78
N PRO A 479 -73.44 -21.07 -55.66
CA PRO A 479 -72.30 -21.58 -54.88
C PRO A 479 -71.54 -20.51 -54.05
N CYS A 480 -71.07 -20.85 -52.84
CA CYS A 480 -69.77 -20.38 -52.36
C CYS A 480 -69.26 -21.26 -51.21
N SER A 481 -67.94 -21.42 -51.22
CA SER A 481 -67.07 -22.31 -50.47
C SER A 481 -67.40 -22.55 -48.98
N SER A 482 -67.49 -23.83 -48.60
CA SER A 482 -66.93 -24.33 -47.35
C SER A 482 -66.89 -25.86 -47.38
N ARG A 483 -65.68 -26.44 -47.35
CA ARG A 483 -65.49 -27.82 -46.89
C ARG A 483 -64.26 -27.86 -45.98
N LEU A 484 -64.53 -28.36 -44.77
CA LEU A 484 -63.59 -28.90 -43.81
C LEU A 484 -62.57 -29.83 -44.47
N PRO A 485 -61.43 -30.06 -43.79
CA PRO A 485 -60.84 -31.39 -43.81
C PRO A 485 -60.62 -31.95 -42.39
N LEU A 486 -61.07 -33.19 -42.22
CA LEU A 486 -60.56 -34.16 -41.27
C LEU A 486 -59.82 -35.21 -42.09
N SER A 487 -58.50 -35.30 -41.95
CA SER A 487 -57.71 -36.55 -42.06
C SER A 487 -56.22 -36.21 -42.11
N LEU A 488 -55.46 -36.74 -41.15
CA LEU A 488 -53.99 -36.79 -41.19
C LEU A 488 -53.48 -37.36 -42.52
N PRO A 489 -52.33 -36.85 -42.96
CA PRO A 489 -51.18 -37.74 -43.11
C PRO A 489 -49.92 -37.15 -42.47
N ALA A 490 -49.18 -37.98 -41.73
CA ALA A 490 -47.73 -37.82 -41.54
C ALA A 490 -47.01 -38.66 -42.62
N PRO A 491 -45.70 -38.48 -42.91
CA PRO A 491 -44.74 -37.46 -42.42
C PRO A 491 -43.95 -36.77 -43.56
N HIS A 492 -43.74 -35.46 -43.47
CA HIS A 492 -42.71 -34.74 -44.26
C HIS A 492 -41.67 -34.01 -43.40
N ASP A 493 -41.69 -34.18 -42.07
CA ASP A 493 -40.87 -33.38 -41.15
C ASP A 493 -39.43 -33.88 -40.93
N THR A 494 -39.06 -35.04 -41.49
CA THR A 494 -37.71 -35.60 -41.31
C THR A 494 -36.65 -34.83 -42.11
N GLU A 495 -36.98 -34.31 -43.30
CA GLU A 495 -36.03 -33.52 -44.09
C GLU A 495 -35.76 -32.16 -43.43
N THR A 496 -36.77 -31.52 -42.84
CA THR A 496 -36.63 -30.21 -42.16
C THR A 496 -35.86 -30.32 -40.84
N LEU A 497 -36.05 -31.41 -40.09
CA LEU A 497 -35.31 -31.68 -38.86
C LEU A 497 -33.83 -31.98 -39.14
N ASN A 498 -33.55 -32.78 -40.18
CA ASN A 498 -32.17 -33.07 -40.57
C ASN A 498 -31.43 -31.82 -41.05
N GLN A 499 -32.11 -30.94 -41.78
CA GLN A 499 -31.54 -29.68 -42.25
C GLN A 499 -31.23 -28.72 -41.08
N LEU A 500 -32.11 -28.64 -40.09
CA LEU A 500 -31.87 -27.89 -38.86
C LEU A 500 -30.72 -28.46 -38.01
N LEU A 501 -30.58 -29.79 -37.97
CA LEU A 501 -29.47 -30.44 -37.27
C LEU A 501 -28.13 -30.17 -37.98
N GLU A 502 -28.12 -30.18 -39.31
CA GLU A 502 -26.95 -29.87 -40.12
C GLU A 502 -26.51 -28.40 -39.95
N GLU A 503 -27.46 -27.46 -39.93
CA GLU A 503 -27.20 -26.05 -39.65
C GLU A 503 -26.66 -25.85 -38.23
N ASN A 504 -27.24 -26.52 -37.23
CA ASN A 504 -26.77 -26.43 -35.85
C ASN A 504 -25.34 -26.95 -35.70
N GLN A 505 -25.03 -28.07 -36.36
CA GLN A 505 -23.69 -28.65 -36.37
C GLN A 505 -22.66 -27.76 -37.11
N LYS A 506 -23.11 -27.06 -38.15
CA LYS A 506 -22.30 -26.03 -38.84
C LYS A 506 -22.02 -24.81 -37.96
N TYR A 507 -23.01 -24.32 -37.21
CA TYR A 507 -22.78 -23.23 -36.25
C TYR A 507 -21.85 -23.65 -35.10
N LEU A 508 -21.98 -24.88 -34.62
CA LEU A 508 -21.15 -25.40 -33.53
C LEU A 508 -19.69 -25.57 -33.97
N SER A 509 -19.44 -26.01 -35.20
CA SER A 509 -18.10 -26.08 -35.78
C SER A 509 -17.49 -24.70 -36.04
N GLN A 510 -18.27 -23.72 -36.51
CA GLN A 510 -17.81 -22.33 -36.64
C GLN A 510 -17.46 -21.69 -35.29
N LEU A 511 -18.28 -21.91 -34.26
CA LEU A 511 -18.01 -21.41 -32.91
C LEU A 511 -16.75 -22.06 -32.31
N THR A 512 -16.56 -23.36 -32.55
CA THR A 512 -15.38 -24.10 -32.08
C THR A 512 -14.11 -23.61 -32.78
N SER A 513 -14.17 -23.35 -34.09
CA SER A 513 -13.06 -22.76 -34.85
C SER A 513 -12.69 -21.37 -34.34
N LEU A 514 -13.68 -20.51 -34.12
CA LEU A 514 -13.47 -19.16 -33.57
C LEU A 514 -12.85 -19.22 -32.17
N LEU A 515 -13.32 -20.11 -31.31
CA LEU A 515 -12.74 -20.32 -29.99
C LEU A 515 -11.29 -20.81 -30.07
N GLN A 516 -10.97 -21.66 -31.05
CA GLN A 516 -9.63 -22.19 -31.24
C GLN A 516 -8.66 -21.14 -31.80
N GLU A 517 -9.08 -20.31 -32.75
CA GLU A 517 -8.32 -19.13 -33.22
C GLU A 517 -8.08 -18.12 -32.07
N THR A 518 -9.09 -17.89 -31.23
CA THR A 518 -8.94 -16.98 -30.06
C THR A 518 -7.99 -17.53 -29.00
N VAL A 519 -7.89 -18.86 -28.90
CA VAL A 519 -6.96 -19.55 -27.98
C VAL A 519 -5.54 -19.54 -28.54
N GLU A 520 -5.37 -19.72 -29.85
CA GLU A 520 -4.07 -19.66 -30.54
C GLU A 520 -3.48 -18.24 -30.57
N GLU A 521 -4.29 -17.20 -30.84
CA GLU A 521 -3.85 -15.78 -30.74
C GLU A 521 -3.47 -15.38 -29.30
N LYS A 522 -4.07 -15.99 -28.28
CA LYS A 522 -3.70 -15.76 -26.87
C LYS A 522 -2.40 -16.47 -26.48
N SER A 523 -2.09 -17.62 -27.08
CA SER A 523 -0.86 -18.36 -26.78
C SER A 523 0.40 -17.71 -27.33
N GLU A 524 0.32 -16.99 -28.46
CA GLU A 524 1.51 -16.36 -29.06
C GLU A 524 1.83 -14.96 -28.48
N SER A 525 0.89 -14.29 -27.78
CA SER A 525 1.11 -12.91 -27.29
C SER A 525 1.37 -12.78 -25.78
N ILE A 526 0.95 -13.75 -24.95
CA ILE A 526 1.03 -13.64 -23.47
C ILE A 526 2.18 -14.44 -22.86
N MET A 527 2.74 -15.42 -23.58
CA MET A 527 3.72 -16.35 -23.03
C MET A 527 5.17 -15.82 -22.97
N ASP A 528 5.46 -14.67 -23.60
CA ASP A 528 6.77 -14.03 -23.59
C ASP A 528 6.99 -13.05 -22.42
N GLN A 529 6.04 -12.94 -21.50
CA GLN A 529 6.20 -12.13 -20.29
C GLN A 529 6.41 -13.04 -19.08
N ASP A 530 7.52 -12.85 -18.36
CA ASP A 530 7.85 -13.61 -17.15
C ASP A 530 6.87 -13.27 -16.02
N TRP A 531 5.99 -14.23 -15.70
CA TRP A 531 4.98 -14.15 -14.64
C TRP A 531 5.40 -14.86 -13.35
N SER A 532 6.69 -15.09 -13.12
CA SER A 532 7.22 -15.78 -11.93
C SER A 532 6.74 -15.21 -10.58
N TRP A 533 6.34 -13.93 -10.54
CA TRP A 533 5.79 -13.24 -9.36
C TRP A 533 4.31 -13.53 -9.06
N THR A 534 3.58 -14.23 -9.95
CA THR A 534 2.16 -14.60 -9.73
C THR A 534 1.96 -15.97 -9.09
N LYS A 535 3.01 -16.78 -8.96
CA LYS A 535 2.92 -18.10 -8.32
C LYS A 535 2.92 -17.96 -6.80
N TYR A 536 1.72 -17.80 -6.27
CA TYR A 536 1.42 -18.02 -4.85
C TYR A 536 1.33 -19.54 -4.64
N GLU A 537 2.37 -20.18 -4.11
CA GLU A 537 2.24 -21.55 -3.61
C GLU A 537 1.34 -21.53 -2.37
N SER A 538 0.11 -21.98 -2.55
CA SER A 538 -0.84 -22.27 -1.49
C SER A 538 -0.39 -23.51 -0.72
N LEU A 539 0.35 -23.34 0.37
CA LEU A 539 0.58 -24.41 1.34
C LEU A 539 -0.49 -24.36 2.44
N PHE A 540 -1.64 -24.98 2.17
CA PHE A 540 -2.48 -25.56 3.21
C PHE A 540 -2.48 -27.09 3.07
N ALA A 541 -1.83 -27.72 4.06
CA ALA A 541 -2.06 -29.05 4.61
C ALA A 541 -1.95 -30.31 3.71
N LYS A 542 -0.91 -31.12 4.00
CA LYS A 542 -1.10 -32.53 4.37
C LYS A 542 -0.26 -32.85 5.61
N LEU A 543 -0.91 -32.83 6.76
CA LEU A 543 -0.55 -33.71 7.88
C LEU A 543 -0.76 -35.16 7.42
N GLN A 544 0.25 -36.01 7.53
CA GLN A 544 0.06 -37.43 7.75
C GLN A 544 1.17 -37.98 8.66
N PRO A 545 0.87 -39.00 9.47
CA PRO A 545 1.64 -39.34 10.67
C PRO A 545 2.74 -40.36 10.37
N LEU A 546 3.88 -40.18 11.04
CA LEU A 546 4.60 -41.19 11.82
C LEU A 546 5.74 -40.52 12.59
#